data_AF-A0A1S2WX87-F1
#
_entry.id   AF-A0A1S2WX87-F1
#
_cell.length_a   1.000
_cell.length_b   1.000
_cell.length_c   1.000
_cell.angle_alpha   90.00
_cell.angle_beta   90.00
_cell.angle_gamma   90.00
#
_symmetry.space_group_name_H-M   'P 1'
#
loop_
_entity.id
_entity.type
_entity.pdbx_description
1 polymer ?
#
loop_
_entity_poly.entity_id
_entity_poly.type
_entity_poly.pdbx_seq_one_letter_code
_entity_poly.pdbx_strand_id
1 'polypeptide(L)'
;MIKNIFFDLDGTLVNTVGDLTVATNTMRKHFGLNPVSEDVLANIIGKGYPTTVRKVLALDFDDKDYIESIADEGVKIVSQTYKTLNSANSKVYPNVFKH
;
A
#
# COMPACT_ATOMS: atom_id res chain seq x y z
N MET A 1 0.10 -4.28 -24.81
CA MET A 1 0.76 -3.65 -23.64
C MET A 1 -0.29 -3.51 -22.56
N ILE A 2 -0.39 -4.46 -21.62
CA ILE A 2 -1.45 -4.43 -20.60
C ILE A 2 -0.94 -3.57 -19.44
N LYS A 3 -1.32 -2.29 -19.42
CA LYS A 3 -1.29 -1.44 -18.23
C LYS A 3 -2.63 -1.61 -17.53
N ASN A 4 -2.58 -1.79 -16.22
CA ASN A 4 -3.69 -2.02 -15.30
C ASN A 4 -3.98 -3.51 -15.09
N ILE A 5 -3.18 -4.10 -14.21
CA ILE A 5 -3.59 -5.28 -13.48
C ILE A 5 -4.62 -4.79 -12.44
N PHE A 6 -5.90 -4.89 -12.81
CA PHE A 6 -6.97 -5.12 -11.84
C PHE A 6 -6.99 -6.64 -11.60
N PHE A 7 -6.66 -7.09 -10.39
CA PHE A 7 -7.03 -8.42 -9.87
C PHE A 7 -7.90 -8.16 -8.63
N ASP A 8 -8.99 -8.85 -8.30
CA ASP A 8 -9.91 -9.80 -8.95
C ASP A 8 -11.09 -9.95 -7.95
N LEU A 9 -12.30 -10.28 -8.41
CA LEU A 9 -13.58 -10.18 -7.68
C LEU A 9 -13.63 -10.89 -6.30
N ASP A 10 -14.18 -10.17 -5.32
CA ASP A 10 -14.91 -10.56 -4.09
C ASP A 10 -14.33 -11.48 -2.99
N GLY A 11 -13.06 -11.88 -3.03
CA GLY A 11 -12.45 -12.61 -1.88
C GLY A 11 -10.99 -12.30 -1.59
N THR A 12 -10.22 -12.02 -2.64
CA THR A 12 -8.79 -11.70 -2.54
C THR A 12 -8.56 -10.20 -2.34
N LEU A 13 -9.45 -9.36 -2.90
CA LEU A 13 -9.41 -7.90 -2.76
C LEU A 13 -9.65 -7.45 -1.31
N VAL A 14 -10.62 -8.02 -0.61
CA VAL A 14 -10.91 -7.68 0.80
C VAL A 14 -9.72 -8.01 1.72
N ASN A 15 -9.13 -9.21 1.57
CA ASN A 15 -7.90 -9.57 2.29
C ASN A 15 -6.72 -8.66 1.91
N THR A 16 -6.65 -8.22 0.65
CA THR A 16 -5.60 -7.30 0.18
C THR A 16 -5.77 -5.89 0.76
N VAL A 17 -7.00 -5.37 0.87
CA VAL A 17 -7.27 -4.04 1.45
C VAL A 17 -6.92 -4.03 2.94
N GLY A 18 -7.26 -5.08 3.69
CA GLY A 18 -6.87 -5.21 5.09
C GLY A 18 -5.35 -5.20 5.27
N ASP A 19 -4.62 -6.06 4.54
CA ASP A 19 -3.16 -6.13 4.62
C ASP A 19 -2.49 -4.82 4.17
N LEU A 20 -3.04 -4.17 3.14
CA LEU A 20 -2.59 -2.84 2.69
C LEU A 20 -2.88 -1.77 3.75
N THR A 21 -3.98 -1.88 4.48
CA THR A 21 -4.32 -0.96 5.57
C THR A 21 -3.35 -1.09 6.72
N VAL A 22 -3.00 -2.32 7.11
CA VAL A 22 -1.96 -2.58 8.12
C VAL A 22 -0.59 -2.04 7.65
N ALA A 23 -0.21 -2.31 6.41
CA ALA A 23 1.07 -1.84 5.86
C ALA A 23 1.12 -0.29 5.78
N THR A 24 0.03 0.33 5.35
CA THR A 24 -0.10 1.80 5.28
C THR A 24 -0.09 2.42 6.66
N ASN A 25 -0.79 1.84 7.64
CA ASN A 25 -0.79 2.33 9.01
C ASN A 25 0.56 2.13 9.71
N THR A 26 1.33 1.11 9.32
CA THR A 26 2.72 0.94 9.76
C THR A 26 3.59 2.09 9.26
N MET A 27 3.47 2.47 7.99
CA MET A 27 4.12 3.65 7.44
C MET A 27 3.66 4.94 8.13
N ARG A 28 2.35 5.13 8.33
CA ARG A 28 1.82 6.33 9.01
C ARG A 28 2.37 6.45 10.43
N LYS A 29 2.42 5.35 11.18
CA LYS A 29 3.03 5.31 12.51
C LYS A 29 4.51 5.68 12.50
N HIS A 30 5.27 5.23 11.49
CA HIS A 30 6.68 5.59 11.32
C HIS A 30 6.88 7.11 11.18
N PHE A 31 5.98 7.79 10.47
CA PHE A 31 5.97 9.25 10.35
C PHE A 31 5.21 9.98 11.47
N GLY A 32 4.79 9.28 12.53
CA GLY A 32 4.06 9.88 13.66
C GLY A 32 2.60 10.29 13.36
N LEU A 33 2.02 9.75 12.28
CA LEU A 33 0.66 10.06 11.84
C LEU A 33 -0.38 9.09 12.43
N ASN A 34 -1.61 9.58 12.60
CA ASN A 34 -2.75 8.76 13.03
C ASN A 34 -3.12 7.73 11.96
N PRO A 35 -3.59 6.52 12.32
CA PRO A 35 -3.99 5.52 11.35
C PRO A 35 -5.20 5.98 10.50
N VAL A 36 -5.33 5.43 9.30
CA VAL A 36 -6.52 5.56 8.44
C VAL A 36 -7.35 4.28 8.48
N SER A 37 -8.65 4.42 8.24
CA SER A 37 -9.57 3.28 8.10
C SER A 37 -9.40 2.59 6.76
N GLU A 38 -9.87 1.34 6.68
CA GLU A 38 -9.92 0.58 5.43
C GLU A 38 -10.76 1.30 4.37
N ASP A 39 -11.87 1.93 4.75
CA ASP A 39 -12.72 2.69 3.82
C ASP A 39 -11.97 3.85 3.15
N VAL A 40 -11.19 4.60 3.94
CA VAL A 40 -10.36 5.69 3.41
C VAL A 40 -9.33 5.11 2.43
N LEU A 41 -8.67 4.01 2.81
CA LEU A 41 -7.66 3.41 1.96
C LEU A 41 -8.25 2.80 0.68
N ALA A 42 -9.42 2.17 0.76
CA ALA A 42 -10.15 1.58 -0.36
C ALA A 42 -10.47 2.62 -1.45
N ASN A 43 -10.73 3.88 -1.06
CA ASN A 43 -10.94 4.99 -2.00
C ASN A 43 -9.65 5.55 -2.61
N ILE A 44 -8.48 5.23 -2.05
CA ILE A 44 -7.18 5.75 -2.46
C ILE A 44 -6.43 4.79 -3.39
N ILE A 45 -6.54 3.48 -3.14
CA ILE A 45 -5.89 2.41 -3.89
C ILE A 45 -6.34 2.35 -5.36
N GLY A 46 -5.48 1.79 -6.23
CA GLY A 46 -5.83 1.57 -7.66
C GLY A 46 -4.78 2.03 -8.68
N LYS A 47 -3.68 2.67 -8.24
CA LYS A 47 -2.57 3.10 -9.13
C LYS A 47 -1.18 2.59 -8.71
N GLY A 48 -1.13 1.63 -7.78
CA GLY A 48 0.11 1.06 -7.22
C GLY A 48 0.66 1.82 -6.01
N TYR A 49 1.60 1.19 -5.28
CA TYR A 49 2.14 1.71 -4.01
C TYR A 49 2.63 3.17 -4.05
N PRO A 50 3.42 3.60 -5.06
CA PRO A 50 3.95 4.96 -5.05
C PRO A 50 2.87 6.03 -5.09
N THR A 51 1.77 5.79 -5.81
CA THR A 51 0.64 6.71 -5.85
C THR A 51 -0.19 6.64 -4.57
N THR A 52 -0.41 5.45 -4.02
CA THR A 52 -1.13 5.28 -2.75
C THR A 52 -0.40 6.02 -1.62
N VAL A 53 0.91 5.82 -1.47
CA VAL A 53 1.73 6.47 -0.42
C VAL A 53 1.61 7.99 -0.50
N ARG A 54 1.84 8.58 -1.68
CA ARG A 54 1.72 10.04 -1.87
C ARG A 54 0.34 10.56 -1.49
N LYS A 55 -0.73 9.90 -1.94
CA LYS A 55 -2.10 10.29 -1.63
C LYS A 55 -2.42 10.18 -0.15
N VAL A 56 -1.90 9.15 0.54
CA VAL A 56 -2.09 8.97 1.98
C VAL A 56 -1.32 10.02 2.77
N LEU A 57 -0.09 10.35 2.38
CA LEU A 57 0.70 11.41 3.03
C LEU A 57 0.07 12.80 2.79
N ALA A 58 -0.52 13.02 1.62
CA ALA A 58 -1.26 14.24 1.30
C ALA A 58 -2.56 14.43 2.10
N LEU A 59 -2.95 13.48 2.96
CA LEU A 59 -4.03 13.69 3.93
C LEU A 59 -3.59 14.54 5.13
N ASP A 60 -2.28 14.57 5.41
CA ASP A 60 -1.71 15.22 6.60
C ASP A 60 -0.71 16.33 6.25
N PHE A 61 -0.18 16.32 5.02
CA PHE A 61 0.78 17.31 4.53
C PHE A 61 0.28 18.00 3.26
N ASP A 62 0.41 19.32 3.19
CA ASP A 62 0.07 20.10 1.99
C ASP A 62 1.28 20.36 1.06
N ASP A 63 2.49 20.27 1.62
CA ASP A 63 3.74 20.51 0.88
C ASP A 63 4.12 19.28 0.04
N LYS A 64 4.03 19.45 -1.28
CA LYS A 64 4.35 18.40 -2.25
C LYS A 64 5.83 18.03 -2.25
N ASP A 65 6.73 19.00 -2.09
CA ASP A 65 8.17 18.74 -2.11
C ASP A 65 8.56 17.95 -0.86
N TYR A 66 7.95 18.27 0.28
CA TYR A 66 8.10 17.48 1.49
C TYR A 66 7.57 16.04 1.30
N ILE A 67 6.36 15.86 0.75
CA ILE A 67 5.81 14.53 0.47
C ILE A 67 6.74 13.72 -0.44
N GLU A 68 7.25 14.30 -1.52
CA GLU A 68 8.18 13.61 -2.42
C GLU A 68 9.48 13.23 -1.71
N SER A 69 9.97 14.07 -0.78
CA SER A 69 11.20 13.78 -0.02
C SER A 69 11.10 12.53 0.87
N ILE A 70 9.90 12.19 1.36
CA ILE A 70 9.65 11.03 2.23
C ILE A 70 8.91 9.87 1.52
N ALA A 71 8.41 10.09 0.29
CA ALA A 71 7.59 9.11 -0.42
C ALA A 71 8.32 7.79 -0.67
N ASP A 72 9.61 7.85 -1.04
CA ASP A 72 10.40 6.65 -1.32
C ASP A 72 10.61 5.78 -0.08
N GLU A 73 10.79 6.41 1.09
CA GLU A 73 10.83 5.70 2.37
C GLU A 73 9.48 5.07 2.69
N GLY A 74 8.39 5.82 2.52
CA GLY A 74 7.04 5.30 2.73
C GLY A 74 6.73 4.10 1.84
N VAL A 75 7.11 4.13 0.57
CA VAL A 75 6.96 3.00 -0.37
C VAL A 75 7.76 1.78 0.09
N LYS A 76 8.99 1.98 0.58
CA LYS A 76 9.80 0.87 1.13
C LYS A 76 9.09 0.21 2.31
N ILE A 77 8.60 0.99 3.27
CA ILE A 77 7.88 0.47 4.45
C ILE A 77 6.64 -0.31 4.02
N VAL A 78 5.75 0.31 3.24
CA VAL A 78 4.49 -0.33 2.81
C VAL A 78 4.78 -1.64 2.05
N SER A 79 5.71 -1.61 1.11
CA SER A 79 6.04 -2.81 0.31
C SER A 79 6.68 -3.93 1.13
N GLN A 80 7.52 -3.61 2.12
CA GLN A 80 8.13 -4.60 3.00
C GLN A 80 7.10 -5.19 3.97
N THR A 81 6.30 -4.36 4.63
CA THR A 81 5.26 -4.83 5.55
C THR A 81 4.23 -5.69 4.83
N TYR A 82 3.75 -5.27 3.66
CA TYR A 82 2.82 -6.05 2.86
C TYR A 82 3.40 -7.41 2.42
N LYS A 83 4.69 -7.45 2.06
CA LYS A 83 5.37 -8.72 1.76
C LYS A 83 5.44 -9.64 2.97
N THR A 84 5.70 -9.10 4.16
CA THR A 84 5.77 -9.90 5.40
C THR A 84 4.41 -10.45 5.80
N LEU A 85 3.35 -9.62 5.73
CA LEU A 85 1.97 -10.05 5.99
C LEU A 85 1.53 -11.13 5.00
N ASN A 86 1.79 -10.91 3.71
CA ASN A 86 1.54 -11.94 2.72
C ASN A 86 2.40 -13.17 2.93
N SER A 87 3.66 -13.08 3.34
CA SER A 87 4.49 -14.27 3.59
C SER A 87 4.00 -15.07 4.81
N ALA A 88 3.43 -14.39 5.81
CA ALA A 88 2.79 -15.05 6.95
C ALA A 88 1.46 -15.73 6.57
N ASN A 89 0.70 -15.11 5.65
CA ASN A 89 -0.57 -15.64 5.14
C ASN A 89 -0.40 -16.60 3.93
N SER A 90 0.74 -16.55 3.24
CA SER A 90 1.02 -17.29 2.00
C SER A 90 1.98 -18.43 2.29
N LYS A 91 1.40 -19.63 2.43
CA LYS A 91 1.98 -20.78 1.74
C LYS A 91 1.92 -20.48 0.23
N VAL A 92 2.98 -19.86 -0.27
CA VAL A 92 3.44 -19.80 -1.67
C VAL A 92 2.39 -19.41 -2.72
N TYR A 93 2.53 -18.22 -3.32
CA TYR A 93 2.10 -18.01 -4.71
C TYR A 93 3.28 -18.34 -5.64
N PRO A 94 3.30 -19.51 -6.32
CA PRO A 94 4.48 -19.99 -7.07
C PRO A 94 4.59 -19.39 -8.47
N ASN A 95 4.18 -18.14 -8.72
CA ASN A 95 4.11 -17.61 -10.09
C ASN A 95 4.58 -16.15 -10.28
N VAL A 96 5.31 -15.55 -9.34
CA VAL A 96 5.96 -14.24 -9.57
C VAL A 96 7.42 -14.40 -9.99
N PHE A 97 7.67 -15.33 -10.91
CA PHE A 97 8.85 -15.30 -11.76
C PHE A 97 8.39 -15.40 -13.21
N LYS A 98 8.48 -14.29 -13.95
CA LYS A 98 8.70 -14.29 -15.39
C LYS A 98 9.77 -13.24 -15.65
N HIS A 99 11.02 -13.71 -15.76
CA HIS A 99 11.76 -13.93 -17.01
C HIS A 99 12.22 -12.61 -17.63
#